data_AF-A0A6P0HJX1-F1
#
_entry.id   AF-A0A6P0HJX1-F1
#
_cell.length_a   1.000
_cell.length_b   1.000
_cell.length_c   1.000
_cell.angle_alpha   90.00
_cell.angle_beta   90.00
_cell.angle_gamma   90.00
#
_symmetry.space_group_name_H-M   'P 1'
#
loop_
_entity.id
_entity.type
_entity.pdbx_description
1 polymer ?
#
loop_
_entity_poly.entity_id
_entity_poly.type
_entity_poly.pdbx_seq_one_letter_code
_entity_poly.pdbx_strand_id
1 'polypeptide(L)'
;MDLRRTPAPRALLSLAAAALALGALVGCSEVEDAVRDTAAEAGCQVAQEAVDGVTGQARQAVEDLGADPAGAEQELRNLRDAVATAADGLSGEVGTHLDEAEAALDDLVAQAEAAADGTQVDETAVETAQTELDTAVDELTRVC
;
A
#
# COMPACT_ATOMS: atom_id res chain seq x y z
N MET A 1 61.50 -38.04 -33.72
CA MET A 1 60.56 -38.89 -34.44
C MET A 1 59.17 -38.35 -34.15
N ASP A 2 58.77 -37.23 -34.77
CA ASP A 2 58.10 -37.14 -36.09
C ASP A 2 56.83 -38.01 -36.15
N LEU A 3 55.68 -37.40 -35.86
CA LEU A 3 54.68 -36.86 -36.80
C LEU A 3 53.69 -37.93 -37.29
N ARG A 4 52.42 -37.83 -36.86
CA ARG A 4 51.28 -37.76 -37.78
C ARG A 4 50.19 -36.82 -37.28
N ARG A 5 49.80 -35.93 -38.18
CA ARG A 5 48.85 -34.82 -38.09
C ARG A 5 47.49 -35.22 -38.68
N THR A 6 46.44 -34.63 -38.12
CA THR A 6 45.16 -34.15 -38.74
C THR A 6 44.12 -35.17 -39.25
N PRO A 7 42.82 -34.78 -39.42
CA PRO A 7 42.11 -33.53 -39.09
C PRO A 7 40.82 -33.69 -38.25
N ALA A 8 40.29 -32.55 -37.80
CA ALA A 8 38.97 -32.37 -37.16
C ALA A 8 37.78 -32.59 -38.12
N PRO A 9 36.56 -32.64 -37.56
CA PRO A 9 35.50 -31.79 -38.07
C PRO A 9 34.94 -30.88 -36.97
N ARG A 10 35.10 -29.56 -37.19
CA ARG A 10 34.25 -28.50 -36.65
C ARG A 10 32.94 -28.48 -37.45
N ALA A 11 31.83 -28.61 -36.73
CA ALA A 11 30.46 -28.19 -37.04
C ALA A 11 29.58 -29.14 -36.22
N LEU A 12 28.80 -28.68 -35.24
CA LEU A 12 27.45 -28.15 -35.44
C LEU A 12 27.13 -27.37 -34.15
N LEU A 13 26.96 -26.04 -34.20
CA LEU A 13 25.63 -25.41 -34.21
C LEU A 13 24.63 -26.09 -33.27
N SER A 14 24.49 -25.56 -32.06
CA SER A 14 23.28 -25.70 -31.25
C SER A 14 23.09 -24.42 -30.44
N LEU A 15 22.64 -23.37 -31.15
CA LEU A 15 21.83 -22.32 -30.54
C LEU A 15 20.56 -23.00 -30.00
N ALA A 16 20.54 -23.31 -28.70
CA ALA A 16 19.30 -23.52 -27.98
C ALA A 16 18.86 -22.17 -27.43
N ALA A 17 18.41 -21.30 -28.33
CA ALA A 17 17.47 -20.26 -27.96
C ALA A 17 16.21 -20.98 -27.49
N ALA A 18 15.97 -21.01 -26.19
CA ALA A 18 14.69 -21.40 -25.64
C ALA A 18 13.67 -20.36 -26.13
N ALA A 19 13.01 -20.72 -27.22
CA ALA A 19 11.88 -20.03 -27.77
C ALA A 19 10.81 -19.94 -26.68
N LEU A 20 10.68 -18.76 -26.08
CA LEU A 20 9.44 -18.34 -25.43
C LEU A 20 8.37 -18.36 -26.52
N ALA A 21 7.61 -19.45 -26.53
CA ALA A 21 6.53 -19.67 -27.45
C ALA A 21 5.50 -18.57 -27.26
N LEU A 22 5.39 -17.70 -28.27
CA LEU A 22 4.22 -16.92 -28.60
C LEU A 22 3.05 -17.89 -28.84
N GLY A 23 2.35 -18.24 -27.76
CA GLY A 23 1.14 -19.05 -27.75
C GLY A 23 -0.12 -18.18 -27.84
N ALA A 24 -0.57 -17.95 -29.07
CA ALA A 24 -1.99 -17.86 -29.48
C ALA A 24 -2.97 -16.96 -28.67
N LEU A 25 -2.97 -15.66 -28.98
CA LEU A 25 -4.06 -14.76 -29.42
C LEU A 25 -5.58 -15.17 -29.41
N VAL A 26 -6.05 -16.10 -28.58
CA VAL A 26 -7.50 -16.35 -28.39
C VAL A 26 -7.78 -16.56 -26.89
N GLY A 27 -7.88 -15.45 -26.15
CA GLY A 27 -8.21 -15.46 -24.72
C GLY A 27 -7.39 -14.49 -23.87
N CYS A 28 -7.07 -13.28 -24.35
CA CYS A 28 -6.34 -12.29 -23.52
C CYS A 28 -7.14 -11.84 -22.30
N SER A 29 -8.48 -11.95 -22.32
CA SER A 29 -9.33 -11.62 -21.18
C SER A 29 -8.99 -12.48 -19.96
N GLU A 30 -8.81 -13.79 -20.12
CA GLU A 30 -8.58 -14.70 -18.99
C GLU A 30 -7.20 -14.48 -18.34
N VAL A 31 -6.19 -14.07 -19.11
CA VAL A 31 -4.85 -13.73 -18.57
C VAL A 31 -4.85 -12.33 -17.95
N GLU A 32 -5.52 -11.36 -18.56
CA GLU A 32 -5.69 -10.03 -17.97
C GLU A 32 -6.50 -10.09 -16.67
N ASP A 33 -7.57 -10.88 -16.63
CA ASP A 33 -8.38 -11.11 -15.42
C ASP A 33 -7.54 -11.78 -14.32
N ALA A 34 -6.77 -12.83 -14.65
CA ALA A 34 -5.90 -13.49 -13.68
C ALA A 34 -4.79 -12.56 -13.13
N VAL A 35 -4.20 -11.72 -13.99
CA VAL A 35 -3.20 -10.72 -13.56
C VAL A 35 -3.84 -9.62 -12.71
N ARG A 36 -5.08 -9.21 -13.03
CA ARG A 36 -5.82 -8.19 -12.29
C ARG A 36 -6.26 -8.70 -10.92
N ASP A 37 -6.69 -9.95 -10.81
CA ASP A 37 -7.02 -10.60 -9.54
C ASP A 37 -5.77 -10.73 -8.65
N THR A 38 -4.64 -11.21 -9.19
CA THR A 38 -3.38 -11.27 -8.43
C THR A 38 -2.87 -9.89 -8.01
N ALA A 39 -3.04 -8.87 -8.84
CA ALA A 39 -2.68 -7.49 -8.50
C ALA A 39 -3.59 -6.92 -7.41
N ALA A 40 -4.88 -7.24 -7.43
CA ALA A 40 -5.83 -6.85 -6.40
C ALA A 40 -5.51 -7.53 -5.06
N GLU A 41 -5.22 -8.83 -5.04
CA GLU A 41 -4.81 -9.57 -3.83
C GLU A 41 -3.53 -8.98 -3.21
N ALA A 42 -2.52 -8.69 -4.04
CA ALA A 42 -1.28 -8.08 -3.57
C ALA A 42 -1.51 -6.66 -3.04
N GLY A 43 -2.36 -5.87 -3.71
CA GLY A 43 -2.73 -4.53 -3.25
C GLY A 43 -3.49 -4.57 -1.92
N CYS A 44 -4.36 -5.56 -1.75
CA CYS A 44 -5.11 -5.75 -0.52
C CYS A 44 -4.27 -6.18 0.67
N GLN A 45 -3.23 -6.98 0.45
CA GLN A 45 -2.28 -7.29 1.51
C GLN A 45 -1.55 -6.03 1.98
N VAL A 46 -1.01 -5.23 1.03
CA VAL A 46 -0.30 -3.99 1.37
C VAL A 46 -1.22 -2.99 2.07
N ALA A 47 -2.45 -2.84 1.57
CA ALA A 47 -3.43 -1.94 2.17
C ALA A 47 -3.82 -2.38 3.59
N GLN A 48 -4.08 -3.67 3.81
CA GLN A 48 -4.38 -4.21 5.14
C GLN A 48 -3.21 -4.04 6.11
N GLU A 49 -1.98 -4.31 5.67
CA GLU A 49 -0.78 -4.09 6.49
C GLU A 49 -0.61 -2.60 6.88
N ALA A 50 -1.00 -1.69 5.99
CA ALA A 50 -0.91 -0.26 6.24
C ALA A 50 -1.95 0.24 7.25
N VAL A 51 -3.16 -0.33 7.23
CA VAL A 51 -4.24 0.06 8.16
C VAL A 51 -4.30 -0.80 9.42
N ASP A 52 -3.50 -1.86 9.52
CA ASP A 52 -3.48 -2.73 10.69
C ASP A 52 -3.11 -1.94 11.95
N GLY A 53 -4.04 -1.88 12.90
CA GLY A 53 -3.85 -1.13 14.13
C GLY A 53 -3.94 0.40 14.01
N VAL A 54 -4.08 0.98 12.81
CA VAL A 54 -4.12 2.44 12.60
C VAL A 54 -5.23 3.11 13.41
N THR A 55 -6.46 2.58 13.38
CA THR A 55 -7.58 3.05 14.22
C THR A 55 -7.20 3.08 15.72
N GLY A 56 -6.55 2.02 16.20
CA GLY A 56 -6.18 1.90 17.61
C GLY A 56 -5.10 2.89 18.01
N GLN A 57 -4.09 3.06 17.15
CA GLN A 57 -3.00 4.01 17.37
C GLN A 57 -3.49 5.46 17.27
N ALA A 58 -4.36 5.77 16.32
CA ALA A 58 -4.96 7.10 16.18
C ALA A 58 -5.80 7.47 17.41
N ARG A 59 -6.63 6.55 17.91
CA ARG A 59 -7.38 6.71 19.18
C ARG A 59 -6.44 6.99 20.35
N GLN A 60 -5.37 6.21 20.49
CA GLN A 60 -4.40 6.40 21.57
C GLN A 60 -3.74 7.78 21.49
N ALA A 61 -3.32 8.21 20.30
CA ALA A 61 -2.73 9.53 20.09
C ALA A 61 -3.73 10.65 20.42
N VAL A 62 -5.00 10.50 20.05
CA VAL A 62 -6.07 11.44 20.42
C VAL A 62 -6.27 11.53 21.93
N GLU A 63 -6.25 10.40 22.65
CA GLU A 63 -6.33 10.39 24.12
C GLU A 63 -5.16 11.12 24.77
N ASP A 64 -3.97 11.06 24.15
CA ASP A 64 -2.75 11.70 24.62
C ASP A 64 -2.71 13.22 24.34
N LEU A 65 -3.63 13.78 23.53
CA LEU A 65 -3.69 15.22 23.22
C LEU A 65 -3.74 16.11 24.47
N GLY A 66 -4.36 15.66 25.56
CA GLY A 66 -4.44 16.43 26.80
C GLY A 66 -3.14 16.42 27.62
N ALA A 67 -2.26 15.46 27.38
CA ALA A 67 -1.04 15.23 28.17
C ALA A 67 0.24 15.56 27.40
N ASP A 68 0.31 15.18 26.12
CA ASP A 68 1.43 15.40 25.21
C ASP A 68 0.93 15.68 23.76
N PRO A 69 0.44 16.90 23.48
CA PRO A 69 -0.03 17.27 22.15
C PRO A 69 1.01 17.07 21.03
N ALA A 70 2.28 17.38 21.31
CA ALA A 70 3.35 17.29 20.33
C ALA A 70 3.71 15.82 20.03
N GLY A 71 3.68 14.96 21.05
CA GLY A 71 3.81 13.52 20.87
C GLY A 71 2.67 12.94 20.04
N ALA A 72 1.43 13.32 20.35
CA ALA A 72 0.24 12.92 19.59
C ALA A 72 0.29 13.38 18.13
N GLU A 73 0.66 14.63 17.87
CA GLU A 73 0.85 15.18 16.52
C GLU A 73 1.86 14.37 15.71
N GLN A 74 3.00 14.02 16.30
CA GLN A 74 4.02 13.22 15.63
C GLN A 74 3.54 11.81 15.32
N GLU A 75 2.84 11.16 16.25
CA GLU A 75 2.28 9.81 16.04
C GLU A 75 1.25 9.82 14.91
N LEU A 76 0.31 10.77 14.93
CA LEU A 76 -0.72 10.90 13.90
C LEU A 76 -0.12 11.17 12.51
N ARG A 77 0.92 12.01 12.42
CA ARG A 77 1.64 12.21 11.15
C ARG A 77 2.32 10.93 10.65
N ASN A 78 2.91 10.15 11.55
CA ASN A 78 3.54 8.88 11.16
C ASN A 78 2.50 7.90 10.60
N LEU A 79 1.32 7.83 11.21
CA LEU A 79 0.20 7.01 10.71
C LEU A 79 -0.26 7.52 9.34
N ARG A 80 -0.45 8.83 9.20
CA ARG A 80 -0.85 9.46 7.93
C ARG A 80 0.14 9.15 6.81
N ASP A 81 1.43 9.33 7.07
CA ASP A 81 2.48 9.06 6.09
C ASP A 81 2.55 7.58 5.70
N ALA A 82 2.31 6.66 6.65
CA ALA A 82 2.27 5.23 6.38
C ALA A 82 1.08 4.85 5.47
N VAL A 83 -0.11 5.39 5.75
CA VAL A 83 -1.31 5.18 4.93
C VAL A 83 -1.12 5.80 3.53
N ALA A 84 -0.63 7.03 3.44
CA ALA A 84 -0.34 7.71 2.17
C ALA A 84 0.65 6.92 1.30
N THR A 85 1.70 6.38 1.93
CA THR A 85 2.69 5.53 1.24
C THR A 85 2.07 4.25 0.69
N ALA A 86 1.06 3.69 1.37
CA ALA A 86 0.36 2.50 0.89
C ALA A 86 -0.65 2.84 -0.22
N ALA A 87 -1.30 4.02 -0.15
CA ALA A 87 -2.16 4.52 -1.21
C ALA A 87 -1.37 4.72 -2.52
N ASP A 88 -0.10 5.14 -2.41
CA ASP A 88 0.81 5.33 -3.54
C ASP A 88 1.00 4.04 -4.36
N GLY A 89 0.30 3.97 -5.50
CA GLY A 89 0.36 2.85 -6.43
C GLY A 89 -0.81 1.88 -6.35
N LEU A 90 -1.75 2.11 -5.43
CA LEU A 90 -3.05 1.47 -5.41
C LEU A 90 -4.08 2.34 -6.15
N SER A 91 -5.09 1.70 -6.72
CA SER A 91 -6.13 2.39 -7.48
C SER A 91 -7.45 1.63 -7.34
N GLY A 92 -8.55 2.26 -7.76
CA GLY A 92 -9.89 1.71 -7.55
C GLY A 92 -10.34 1.85 -6.09
N GLU A 93 -11.26 1.00 -5.66
CA GLU A 93 -11.88 1.10 -4.32
C GLU A 93 -10.87 1.02 -3.17
N VAL A 94 -9.86 0.15 -3.27
CA VAL A 94 -8.78 0.04 -2.27
C VAL A 94 -8.02 1.35 -2.10
N GLY A 95 -7.64 2.00 -3.21
CA GLY A 95 -6.95 3.28 -3.18
C GLY A 95 -7.84 4.38 -2.59
N THR A 96 -9.11 4.45 -2.99
CA THR A 96 -10.07 5.41 -2.45
C THR A 96 -10.22 5.30 -0.93
N HIS A 97 -10.32 4.09 -0.38
CA HIS A 97 -10.45 3.93 1.07
C HIS A 97 -9.17 4.29 1.84
N LEU A 98 -7.99 4.11 1.23
CA LEU A 98 -6.75 4.60 1.83
C LEU A 98 -6.66 6.13 1.78
N ASP A 99 -7.10 6.77 0.69
CA ASP A 99 -7.18 8.23 0.60
C ASP A 99 -8.16 8.81 1.64
N GLU A 100 -9.29 8.13 1.88
CA GLU A 100 -10.27 8.50 2.91
C GLU A 100 -9.67 8.36 4.32
N ALA A 101 -8.95 7.28 4.59
CA ALA A 101 -8.23 7.08 5.85
C ALA A 101 -7.13 8.14 6.06
N GLU A 102 -6.38 8.49 5.00
CA GLU A 102 -5.38 9.56 5.03
C GLU A 102 -6.00 10.91 5.39
N ALA A 103 -7.12 11.26 4.75
CA ALA A 103 -7.82 12.53 5.01
C ALA A 103 -8.32 12.62 6.46
N ALA A 104 -8.88 11.52 6.99
CA ALA A 104 -9.29 11.46 8.39
C ALA A 104 -8.09 11.64 9.35
N LEU A 105 -6.93 11.07 9.02
CA LEU A 105 -5.71 11.25 9.81
C LEU A 105 -5.18 12.69 9.71
N ASP A 106 -5.27 13.34 8.55
CA ASP A 106 -4.91 14.76 8.40
C ASP A 106 -5.78 15.67 9.28
N ASP A 107 -7.08 15.40 9.37
CA ASP A 107 -7.97 16.12 10.28
C ASP A 107 -7.56 15.93 11.75
N LEU A 108 -7.18 14.72 12.15
CA LEU A 108 -6.65 14.46 13.49
C LEU A 108 -5.32 15.16 13.74
N VAL A 109 -4.41 15.19 12.75
CA VAL A 109 -3.14 15.94 12.82
C VAL A 109 -3.42 17.42 13.04
N ALA A 110 -4.38 18.01 12.32
CA ALA A 110 -4.74 19.41 12.49
C ALA A 110 -5.26 19.72 13.91
N GLN A 111 -6.01 18.81 14.52
CA GLN A 111 -6.45 18.94 15.92
C GLN A 111 -5.26 18.83 16.90
N ALA A 112 -4.31 17.96 16.61
CA ALA A 112 -3.10 17.81 17.41
C ALA A 112 -2.18 19.04 17.34
N GLU A 113 -1.99 19.59 16.14
CA GLU A 113 -1.27 20.86 15.93
C GLU A 113 -1.96 22.01 16.69
N ALA A 114 -3.29 22.09 16.61
CA ALA A 114 -4.05 23.09 17.36
C ALA A 114 -3.82 22.96 18.86
N ALA A 115 -3.85 21.74 19.41
CA ALA A 115 -3.56 21.47 20.81
C ALA A 115 -2.13 21.86 21.21
N ALA A 116 -1.14 21.54 20.36
CA ALA A 116 0.27 21.87 20.57
C ALA A 116 0.51 23.38 20.58
N ASP A 117 -0.23 24.13 19.75
CA ASP A 117 -0.21 25.60 19.72
C ASP A 117 -1.01 26.25 20.86
N GLY A 118 -1.63 25.45 21.73
CA GLY A 118 -2.46 25.92 22.85
C GLY A 118 -3.84 26.43 22.42
N THR A 119 -4.27 26.08 21.21
CA THR A 119 -5.63 26.31 20.71
C THR A 119 -6.55 25.21 21.21
N GLN A 120 -7.83 25.54 21.38
CA GLN A 120 -8.85 24.56 21.76
C GLN A 120 -9.06 23.56 20.63
N VAL A 121 -8.99 22.27 20.97
CA VAL A 121 -9.37 21.16 20.10
C VAL A 121 -10.87 21.17 19.86
N ASP A 122 -11.28 20.94 18.62
CA ASP A 122 -12.67 20.68 18.27
C ASP A 122 -12.99 19.19 18.49
N GLU A 123 -13.61 18.88 19.63
CA GLU A 123 -13.98 17.51 20.00
C GLU A 123 -14.94 16.87 18.97
N THR A 124 -15.79 17.67 18.30
CA THR A 124 -16.70 17.15 17.28
C THR A 124 -15.94 16.79 16.01
N ALA A 125 -14.93 17.58 15.62
CA ALA A 125 -14.05 17.25 14.51
C ALA A 125 -13.24 15.98 14.80
N VAL A 126 -12.71 15.84 16.03
CA VAL A 126 -12.00 14.62 16.47
C VAL A 126 -12.89 13.37 16.41
N GLU A 127 -14.13 13.45 16.89
CA GLU A 127 -15.07 12.31 16.81
C GLU A 127 -15.45 11.96 15.37
N THR A 128 -15.62 12.98 14.53
CA THR A 128 -15.95 12.81 13.10
C THR A 128 -14.80 12.11 12.37
N ALA A 129 -13.57 12.62 12.51
CA ALA A 129 -12.40 12.06 11.87
C ALA A 129 -12.12 10.62 12.33
N GLN A 130 -12.30 10.30 13.62
CA GLN A 130 -12.19 8.90 14.09
C GLN A 130 -13.25 7.99 13.47
N THR A 131 -14.48 8.46 13.32
CA THR A 131 -15.56 7.69 12.68
C THR A 131 -15.28 7.46 11.19
N GLU A 132 -14.74 8.46 10.51
CA GLU A 132 -14.35 8.38 9.10
C GLU A 132 -13.19 7.42 8.90
N LEU A 133 -12.17 7.49 9.75
CA LEU A 133 -11.05 6.55 9.76
C LEU A 133 -11.54 5.11 9.97
N ASP A 134 -12.39 4.88 10.98
CA ASP A 134 -12.97 3.55 11.24
C ASP A 134 -13.76 3.02 10.04
N THR A 135 -14.56 3.90 9.42
CA THR A 135 -15.37 3.54 8.25
C THR A 135 -14.47 3.16 7.08
N ALA A 136 -13.45 3.96 6.79
CA ALA A 136 -12.52 3.71 5.70
C ALA A 136 -11.77 2.38 5.88
N VAL A 137 -11.29 2.09 7.10
CA VAL A 137 -10.63 0.82 7.43
C VAL A 137 -11.59 -0.38 7.33
N ASP A 138 -12.83 -0.23 7.79
CA ASP A 138 -13.86 -1.27 7.69
C ASP A 138 -14.24 -1.56 6.23
N GLU A 139 -14.45 -0.54 5.40
CA GLU A 139 -14.77 -0.72 3.98
C GLU A 139 -13.59 -1.32 3.22
N LEU A 140 -12.36 -0.86 3.49
CA LEU A 140 -11.14 -1.46 2.95
C LEU A 140 -11.07 -2.97 3.27
N THR A 141 -11.37 -3.35 4.51
CA THR A 141 -11.38 -4.76 4.94
C THR A 141 -12.46 -5.56 4.22
N ARG A 142 -13.59 -4.95 3.85
CA ARG A 142 -14.69 -5.64 3.13
C ARG A 142 -14.40 -5.87 1.66
N VAL A 143 -13.64 -4.98 1.03
CA VAL A 143 -13.33 -5.07 -0.40
C VAL A 143 -12.13 -5.98 -0.72
N CYS A 144 -11.43 -6.50 0.30
CA CYS A 144 -10.13 -7.17 0.14
C CYS A 144 -10.06 -8.72 0.24
#